data_AF-A0A7S3BY16-F1
#
_entry.id   AF-A0A7S3BY16-F1
#
_cell.length_a   1.000
_cell.length_b   1.000
_cell.length_c   1.000
_cell.angle_alpha   90.00
_cell.angle_beta   90.00
_cell.angle_gamma   90.00
#
_symmetry.space_group_name_H-M   'P 1'
#
loop_
_entity.id
_entity.type
_entity.pdbx_description
1 polymer ?
#
loop_
_entity_poly.entity_id
_entity_poly.type
_entity_poly.pdbx_seq_one_letter_code
_entity_poly.pdbx_strand_id
1 'polypeptide(L)'
;GGGGFSFGGTHGKWDVKGTKAGVAPTEPRKVEGSYNGYTVRCAAGLSGIFSGCPWKSGYDLCLGTSEHGEPLNAEHLKEHKHLLVVLGGLYGLEASGKSDPKLQGYDVAHLFDAYINTCTEQGSRTIRTEEALLITLSAMAPFMPPYA
;
A
#
# COMPACT_ATOMS: atom_id res chain seq x y z
N GLY A 1 -34.36 -49.43 -2.36
CA GLY A 1 -35.47 -48.60 -1.86
C GLY A 1 -34.89 -47.59 -0.91
N GLY A 2 -34.86 -46.31 -1.31
CA GLY A 2 -34.29 -45.22 -0.52
C GLY A 2 -35.24 -44.81 0.60
N GLY A 3 -34.69 -44.69 1.81
CA GLY A 3 -35.37 -44.08 2.95
C GLY A 3 -35.40 -42.57 2.79
N GLY A 4 -36.61 -42.01 2.82
CA GLY A 4 -36.83 -40.57 2.82
C GLY A 4 -36.55 -39.96 4.19
N PHE A 5 -35.94 -38.77 4.17
CA PHE A 5 -36.02 -37.82 5.27
C PHE A 5 -36.53 -36.50 4.69
N SER A 6 -37.71 -36.10 5.17
CA SER A 6 -38.29 -34.78 4.92
C SER A 6 -37.87 -33.85 6.06
N PHE A 7 -37.29 -32.71 5.72
CA PHE A 7 -37.23 -31.56 6.61
C PHE A 7 -38.02 -30.42 5.97
N GLY A 8 -39.18 -30.14 6.55
CA GLY A 8 -39.93 -28.92 6.29
C GLY A 8 -39.20 -27.75 6.90
N GLY A 9 -38.69 -26.87 6.03
CA GLY A 9 -38.16 -25.55 6.39
C GLY A 9 -38.77 -24.54 5.45
N THR A 10 -39.48 -23.56 6.00
CA THR A 10 -40.04 -22.42 5.25
C THR A 10 -38.91 -21.68 4.54
N HIS A 11 -38.77 -21.86 3.24
CA HIS A 11 -37.87 -21.07 2.42
C HIS A 11 -38.38 -19.62 2.41
N GLY A 12 -37.77 -18.76 3.24
CA GLY A 12 -37.70 -17.34 2.95
C GLY A 12 -37.05 -17.19 1.57
N LYS A 13 -37.83 -16.74 0.60
CA LYS A 13 -37.36 -16.43 -0.74
C LYS A 13 -36.47 -15.19 -0.64
N TRP A 14 -35.16 -15.37 -0.59
CA TRP A 14 -34.24 -14.26 -0.85
C TRP A 14 -34.30 -13.99 -2.35
N ASP A 15 -35.12 -13.02 -2.76
CA ASP A 15 -35.02 -12.43 -4.08
C ASP A 15 -33.69 -11.64 -4.12
N VAL A 16 -32.60 -12.32 -4.49
CA VAL A 16 -31.35 -11.66 -4.89
C VAL A 16 -31.58 -11.03 -6.26
N LYS A 17 -32.33 -9.93 -6.29
CA LYS A 17 -32.37 -9.05 -7.46
C LYS A 17 -31.02 -8.35 -7.55
N GLY A 18 -30.20 -8.83 -8.47
CA GLY A 18 -28.98 -8.14 -8.91
C GLY A 18 -27.69 -8.84 -8.53
N THR A 19 -27.43 -10.02 -9.10
CA THR A 19 -26.05 -10.45 -9.32
C THR A 19 -25.41 -9.46 -10.30
N LYS A 20 -24.79 -8.39 -9.79
CA LYS A 20 -23.83 -7.63 -10.58
C LYS A 20 -22.76 -8.65 -11.00
N ALA A 21 -22.49 -8.74 -12.31
CA ALA A 21 -21.38 -9.54 -12.81
C ALA A 21 -20.10 -9.15 -12.05
N GLY A 22 -19.22 -10.12 -11.76
CA GLY A 22 -17.98 -9.85 -11.05
C GLY A 22 -17.21 -8.73 -11.76
N VAL A 23 -17.10 -7.58 -11.10
CA VAL A 23 -16.34 -6.43 -11.59
C VAL A 23 -14.87 -6.59 -11.25
N ALA A 24 -13.99 -5.90 -11.98
CA ALA A 24 -12.58 -5.90 -11.61
C ALA A 24 -12.43 -5.31 -10.19
N PRO A 25 -11.53 -5.81 -9.32
CA PRO A 25 -11.38 -5.29 -7.96
C PRO A 25 -11.10 -3.77 -7.87
N THR A 26 -10.58 -3.18 -8.95
CA THR A 26 -10.29 -1.73 -9.05
C THR A 26 -11.50 -0.89 -9.49
N GLU A 27 -12.56 -1.51 -9.98
CA GLU A 27 -13.71 -0.84 -10.59
C GLU A 27 -14.54 -0.03 -9.57
N PRO A 28 -14.85 -0.52 -8.36
CA PRO A 28 -15.58 0.28 -7.37
C PRO A 28 -14.84 1.58 -6.99
N ARG A 29 -13.50 1.51 -6.87
CA ARG A 29 -12.67 2.68 -6.61
C ARG A 29 -12.71 3.70 -7.74
N LYS A 30 -12.66 3.24 -9.00
CA LYS A 30 -12.60 4.11 -10.19
C LYS A 30 -13.93 4.75 -10.54
N VAL A 31 -15.05 4.09 -10.22
CA VAL A 31 -16.38 4.49 -10.68
C VAL A 31 -17.20 5.13 -9.56
N GLU A 32 -17.06 4.63 -8.32
CA GLU A 32 -17.88 5.05 -7.18
C GLU A 32 -17.08 5.79 -6.10
N GLY A 33 -15.77 5.98 -6.30
CA GLY A 33 -14.87 6.60 -5.33
C GLY A 33 -14.72 5.81 -4.02
N SER A 34 -15.22 4.57 -3.97
CA SER A 34 -15.30 3.78 -2.76
C SER A 34 -14.04 2.93 -2.54
N TYR A 35 -13.59 2.86 -1.29
CA TYR A 35 -12.48 1.98 -0.92
C TYR A 35 -12.90 0.52 -1.01
N ASN A 36 -12.16 -0.28 -1.80
CA ASN A 36 -12.46 -1.70 -2.03
C ASN A 36 -11.34 -2.63 -1.55
N GLY A 37 -10.78 -2.33 -0.38
CA GLY A 37 -9.73 -3.14 0.23
C GLY A 37 -8.34 -2.93 -0.40
N TYR A 38 -7.44 -3.87 -0.12
CA TYR A 38 -6.07 -3.89 -0.62
C TYR A 38 -5.69 -5.29 -1.11
N THR A 39 -4.71 -5.37 -2.00
CA THR A 39 -4.08 -6.62 -2.41
C THR A 39 -2.74 -6.78 -1.71
N VAL A 40 -2.41 -8.00 -1.29
CA VAL A 40 -1.10 -8.32 -0.72
C VAL A 40 -0.23 -8.99 -1.78
N ARG A 41 1.03 -8.55 -1.88
CA ARG A 41 2.03 -9.14 -2.77
C ARG A 41 3.33 -9.32 -2.01
N CYS A 42 3.90 -10.51 -2.07
CA CYS A 42 5.24 -10.78 -1.58
C CYS A 42 6.29 -10.39 -2.64
N ALA A 43 7.39 -9.79 -2.21
CA ALA A 43 8.58 -9.53 -3.03
C ALA A 43 9.78 -10.24 -2.40
N ALA A 44 10.66 -10.80 -3.24
CA ALA A 44 11.85 -11.54 -2.78
C ALA A 44 12.99 -10.63 -2.25
N GLY A 45 12.77 -9.31 -2.21
CA GLY A 45 13.74 -8.30 -1.85
C GLY A 45 13.24 -6.90 -2.20
N LEU A 46 14.01 -5.87 -1.85
CA LEU A 46 13.65 -4.47 -2.08
C LEU A 46 13.53 -4.16 -3.58
N SER A 47 14.46 -4.65 -4.40
CA SER A 47 14.39 -4.51 -5.87
C SER A 47 13.13 -5.17 -6.47
N GLY A 48 12.65 -6.24 -5.85
CA GLY A 48 11.44 -6.97 -6.23
C GLY A 48 10.15 -6.18 -6.02
N ILE A 49 10.18 -5.12 -5.20
CA ILE A 49 9.05 -4.21 -5.06
C ILE A 49 8.82 -3.50 -6.40
N PHE A 50 9.89 -2.96 -6.98
CA PHE A 50 9.85 -2.19 -8.23
C PHE A 50 9.65 -3.09 -9.45
N SER A 51 10.43 -4.17 -9.59
CA SER A 51 10.32 -5.05 -10.76
C SER A 51 9.00 -5.83 -10.81
N GLY A 52 8.30 -5.94 -9.69
CA GLY A 52 6.99 -6.58 -9.57
C GLY A 52 5.82 -5.58 -9.56
N CYS A 53 6.02 -4.35 -10.03
CA CYS A 53 4.95 -3.35 -10.11
C CYS A 53 3.78 -3.88 -10.96
N PRO A 54 2.53 -3.84 -10.46
CA PRO A 54 1.37 -4.33 -11.21
C PRO A 54 0.93 -3.35 -12.31
N TRP A 55 1.45 -2.12 -12.30
CA TRP A 55 1.06 -1.07 -13.24
C TRP A 55 2.03 -1.01 -14.41
N LYS A 56 1.49 -0.98 -15.63
CA LYS A 56 2.31 -0.88 -16.85
C LYS A 56 3.15 0.40 -16.92
N SER A 57 2.66 1.50 -16.33
CA SER A 57 3.38 2.77 -16.25
C SER A 57 4.36 2.85 -15.09
N GLY A 58 4.48 1.80 -14.27
CA GLY A 58 5.28 1.82 -13.05
C GLY A 58 4.62 2.63 -11.92
N TYR A 59 5.36 2.76 -10.83
CA TYR A 59 5.09 3.75 -9.79
C TYR A 59 5.69 5.08 -10.27
N ASP A 60 4.87 6.11 -10.40
CA ASP A 60 5.28 7.44 -10.88
C ASP A 60 5.65 8.40 -9.75
N LEU A 61 5.49 7.96 -8.51
CA LEU A 61 6.02 8.61 -7.31
C LEU A 61 6.41 7.55 -6.28
N CYS A 62 7.67 7.52 -5.87
CA CYS A 62 8.25 6.56 -4.94
C CYS A 62 8.86 7.31 -3.74
N LEU A 63 8.30 7.10 -2.55
CA LEU A 63 8.75 7.72 -1.31
C LEU A 63 9.31 6.66 -0.37
N GLY A 64 10.56 6.86 0.05
CA GLY A 64 11.17 6.09 1.14
C GLY A 64 10.93 6.81 2.47
N THR A 65 10.68 6.09 3.55
CA THR A 65 10.57 6.70 4.89
C THR A 65 11.86 6.53 5.67
N SER A 66 12.33 7.60 6.32
CA SER A 66 13.51 7.55 7.18
C SER A 66 13.47 8.65 8.25
N GLU A 67 14.02 8.38 9.43
CA GLU A 67 14.22 9.41 10.46
C GLU A 67 15.25 10.47 10.02
N HIS A 68 16.13 10.12 9.07
CA HIS A 68 17.09 11.01 8.43
C HIS A 68 16.55 11.68 7.16
N GLY A 69 15.29 11.41 6.80
CA GLY A 69 14.63 12.02 5.66
C GLY A 69 14.28 13.49 5.91
N GLU A 70 13.89 14.18 4.84
CA GLU A 70 13.41 15.56 4.93
C GLU A 70 11.98 15.62 5.49
N PRO A 71 11.60 16.67 6.24
CA PRO A 71 10.25 16.82 6.74
C PRO A 71 9.20 16.74 5.62
N LEU A 72 8.21 15.87 5.78
CA LEU A 72 7.12 15.76 4.80
C LEU A 72 6.42 17.10 4.62
N ASN A 73 6.18 17.46 3.37
CA ASN A 73 5.47 18.67 2.95
C ASN A 73 4.72 18.41 1.63
N ALA A 74 3.94 19.40 1.18
CA ALA A 74 3.12 19.29 -0.03
C ALA A 74 3.91 19.02 -1.32
N GLU A 75 5.17 19.44 -1.42
CA GLU A 75 5.99 19.25 -2.63
C GLU A 75 6.39 17.79 -2.84
N HIS A 76 6.35 16.96 -1.80
CA HIS A 76 6.60 15.52 -1.91
C HIS A 76 5.40 14.76 -2.49
N LEU A 77 4.20 15.34 -2.40
CA LEU A 77 2.95 14.73 -2.84
C LEU A 77 2.38 15.47 -4.05
N LYS A 78 3.20 15.55 -5.09
CA LYS A 78 2.81 16.06 -6.41
C LYS A 78 1.72 15.18 -7.02
N GLU A 79 1.08 15.67 -8.07
CA GLU A 79 0.12 14.87 -8.83
C GLU A 79 0.75 13.55 -9.31
N HIS A 80 0.11 12.44 -8.96
CA HIS A 80 0.59 11.09 -9.24
C HIS A 80 -0.59 10.14 -9.48
N LYS A 81 -0.34 9.05 -10.20
CA LYS A 81 -1.34 7.99 -10.44
C LYS A 81 -1.08 6.76 -9.57
N HIS A 82 0.18 6.46 -9.31
CA HIS A 82 0.65 5.24 -8.66
C HIS A 82 1.78 5.56 -7.68
N LEU A 83 1.38 6.06 -6.51
CA LEU A 83 2.28 6.27 -5.38
C LEU A 83 2.71 4.94 -4.76
N LEU A 84 4.03 4.80 -4.53
CA LEU A 84 4.64 3.80 -3.69
C LEU A 84 5.23 4.48 -2.45
N VAL A 85 4.83 4.02 -1.26
CA VAL A 85 5.48 4.39 0.00
C VAL A 85 6.14 3.14 0.57
N VAL A 86 7.42 3.21 0.92
CA VAL A 86 8.16 2.06 1.45
C VAL A 86 8.64 2.36 2.85
N LEU A 87 8.21 1.53 3.80
CA LEU A 87 8.60 1.61 5.19
C LEU A 87 9.74 0.65 5.50
N GLY A 88 10.75 1.15 6.19
CA GLY A 88 11.87 0.36 6.69
C GLY A 88 11.49 -0.52 7.88
N GLY A 89 12.34 -1.51 8.14
CA GLY A 89 12.32 -2.28 9.38
C GLY A 89 13.14 -1.61 10.49
N LEU A 90 13.57 -2.40 11.49
CA LEU A 90 14.38 -1.91 12.62
C LEU A 90 15.64 -1.13 12.22
N TYR A 91 16.26 -1.49 11.09
CA TYR A 91 17.50 -0.90 10.60
C TYR A 91 17.30 -0.09 9.31
N GLY A 92 16.09 0.45 9.11
CA GLY A 92 15.75 1.25 7.94
C GLY A 92 15.66 0.45 6.64
N LEU A 93 15.58 1.18 5.52
CA LEU A 93 15.53 0.60 4.17
C LEU A 93 16.90 0.12 3.70
N GLU A 94 17.96 0.68 4.30
CA GLU A 94 19.36 0.41 3.99
C GLU A 94 19.71 -1.05 4.29
N ALA A 95 19.16 -1.62 5.36
CA ALA A 95 19.33 -3.04 5.68
C ALA A 95 18.69 -3.96 4.61
N SER A 96 17.52 -3.58 4.10
CA SER A 96 16.84 -4.30 3.02
C SER A 96 17.64 -4.22 1.71
N GLY A 97 18.18 -3.04 1.37
CA GLY A 97 19.03 -2.88 0.19
C GLY A 97 20.34 -3.65 0.28
N LYS A 98 21.03 -3.61 1.43
CA LYS A 98 22.25 -4.41 1.68
C LYS A 98 22.02 -5.91 1.58
N SER A 99 20.81 -6.37 1.89
CA SER A 99 20.45 -7.80 1.84
C SER A 99 19.99 -8.24 0.44
N ASP A 100 19.71 -7.31 -0.47
CA ASP A 100 19.27 -7.60 -1.82
C ASP A 100 20.49 -7.76 -2.75
N PRO A 101 20.73 -8.94 -3.36
CA PRO A 101 21.86 -9.14 -4.26
C PRO A 101 21.88 -8.21 -5.47
N LYS A 102 20.74 -7.67 -5.89
CA LYS A 102 20.64 -6.76 -7.04
C LYS A 102 20.98 -5.31 -6.70
N LEU A 103 21.07 -4.98 -5.41
CA LEU A 103 21.33 -3.61 -4.91
C LEU A 103 22.69 -3.49 -4.23
N GLN A 104 23.57 -4.49 -4.37
CA GLN A 104 24.90 -4.45 -3.79
C GLN A 104 25.70 -3.26 -4.32
N GLY A 105 26.20 -2.42 -3.41
CA GLY A 105 26.93 -1.20 -3.76
C GLY A 105 26.07 -0.05 -4.30
N TYR A 106 24.75 -0.20 -4.31
CA TYR A 106 23.81 0.85 -4.68
C TYR A 106 23.38 1.63 -3.44
N ASP A 107 23.27 2.96 -3.58
CA ASP A 107 22.64 3.78 -2.55
C ASP A 107 21.11 3.60 -2.63
N VAL A 108 20.53 3.03 -1.58
CA VAL A 108 19.10 2.75 -1.50
C VAL A 108 18.26 4.02 -1.67
N ALA A 109 18.78 5.18 -1.25
CA ALA A 109 18.09 6.46 -1.40
C ALA A 109 17.75 6.77 -2.87
N HIS A 110 18.61 6.37 -3.82
CA HIS A 110 18.40 6.60 -5.25
C HIS A 110 17.28 5.75 -5.87
N LEU A 111 16.69 4.79 -5.12
CA LEU A 111 15.50 4.06 -5.57
C LEU A 111 14.20 4.88 -5.45
N PHE A 112 14.28 6.05 -4.81
CA PHE A 112 13.12 6.85 -4.44
C PHE A 112 13.28 8.27 -4.97
N ASP A 113 12.14 8.91 -5.24
CA ASP A 113 12.10 10.33 -5.60
C ASP A 113 12.44 11.22 -4.40
N ALA A 114 12.09 10.76 -3.19
CA ALA A 114 12.44 11.43 -1.94
C ALA A 114 12.49 10.45 -0.75
N TYR A 115 13.25 10.84 0.27
CA TYR A 115 13.28 10.23 1.58
C TYR A 115 12.61 11.15 2.58
N ILE A 116 11.44 10.77 3.09
CA ILE A 116 10.62 11.62 3.94
C ILE A 116 10.70 11.19 5.42
N ASN A 117 10.73 12.18 6.31
CA ASN A 117 10.48 12.04 7.73
C ASN A 117 9.05 12.51 8.04
N THR A 118 8.21 11.58 8.49
CA THR A 118 6.80 11.84 8.84
C THR A 118 6.57 12.05 10.33
N CYS A 119 7.63 12.07 11.15
CA CYS A 119 7.61 12.32 12.57
C CYS A 119 8.88 13.09 12.98
N THR A 120 8.98 14.33 12.52
CA THR A 120 10.04 15.25 12.96
C THR A 120 9.90 15.45 14.47
N GLU A 121 11.01 15.37 15.22
CA GLU A 121 11.01 15.40 16.69
C GLU A 121 10.41 14.14 17.35
N GLN A 122 10.61 12.95 16.77
CA GLN A 122 10.23 11.71 17.44
C GLN A 122 10.83 11.65 18.86
N GLY A 123 9.96 11.47 19.86
CA GLY A 123 10.38 11.35 21.27
C GLY A 123 10.92 9.97 21.64
N SER A 124 10.91 9.03 20.69
CA SER A 124 11.43 7.68 20.84
C SER A 124 12.71 7.48 20.01
N ARG A 125 13.56 6.55 20.45
CA ARG A 125 14.73 6.15 19.65
C ARG A 125 14.32 5.46 18.33
N THR A 126 13.17 4.80 18.33
CA THR A 126 12.69 4.02 17.19
C THR A 126 11.18 4.12 17.16
N ILE A 127 10.64 4.30 15.96
CA ILE A 127 9.23 4.11 15.65
C ILE A 127 9.12 2.74 14.99
N ARG A 128 8.30 1.85 15.54
CA ARG A 128 8.13 0.52 14.94
C ARG A 128 7.40 0.62 13.62
N THR A 129 7.63 -0.32 12.70
CA THR A 129 7.05 -0.26 11.34
C THR A 129 5.52 -0.18 11.38
N GLU A 130 4.86 -0.85 12.32
CA GLU A 130 3.41 -0.78 12.50
C GLU A 130 2.90 0.60 12.98
N GLU A 131 3.70 1.32 13.77
CA GLU A 131 3.41 2.69 14.21
C GLU A 131 3.68 3.68 13.07
N ALA A 132 4.81 3.50 12.38
CA ALA A 132 5.23 4.30 11.25
C ALA A 132 4.19 4.28 10.13
N LEU A 133 3.56 3.12 9.85
CA LEU A 133 2.50 3.00 8.86
C LEU A 133 1.37 4.00 9.12
N LEU A 134 0.87 4.06 10.35
CA LEU A 134 -0.23 4.94 10.71
C LEU A 134 0.20 6.41 10.70
N ILE A 135 1.36 6.72 11.29
CA ILE A 135 1.91 8.07 11.33
C ILE A 135 2.11 8.62 9.91
N THR A 136 2.76 7.85 9.04
CA THR A 136 3.04 8.23 7.66
C THR A 136 1.74 8.48 6.90
N LEU A 137 0.78 7.56 6.92
CA LEU A 137 -0.49 7.74 6.20
C LEU A 137 -1.29 8.94 6.72
N SER A 138 -1.31 9.16 8.04
CA SER A 138 -1.97 10.33 8.63
C SER A 138 -1.29 11.64 8.27
N ALA A 139 0.04 11.68 8.27
CA ALA A 139 0.82 12.87 7.90
C ALA A 139 0.65 13.24 6.42
N MET A 140 0.46 12.24 5.54
CA MET A 140 0.24 12.45 4.11
C MET A 140 -1.19 12.89 3.78
N ALA A 141 -2.18 12.52 4.60
CA ALA A 141 -3.60 12.73 4.30
C ALA A 141 -3.97 14.17 3.89
N PRO A 142 -3.45 15.24 4.52
CA PRO A 142 -3.76 16.62 4.14
C PRO A 142 -3.29 17.02 2.73
N PHE A 143 -2.31 16.31 2.18
CA PHE A 143 -1.71 16.60 0.87
C PHE A 143 -2.23 15.65 -0.23
N MET A 144 -2.99 14.62 0.14
CA MET A 144 -3.57 13.70 -0.83
C MET A 144 -4.73 14.38 -1.57
N PRO A 145 -4.86 14.16 -2.89
CA PRO A 145 -6.01 14.68 -3.63
C PRO A 145 -7.30 14.07 -3.06
N PRO A 146 -8.41 14.83 -3.04
CA PRO A 146 -9.71 14.27 -2.72
C PRO A 146 -10.03 13.13 -3.71
N TYR A 147 -10.77 12.13 -3.24
CA TYR A 147 -11.27 11.08 -4.13
C TYR A 147 -12.05 11.73 -5.29
N ALA A 148 -11.62 11.45 -6.52
CA ALA A 148 -12.35 11.78 -7.74
C ALA A 148 -13.40 10.70 -8.03
#